data_AF-A0A2W5C6S8-F1
#
_entry.id   AF-A0A2W5C6S8-F1
#
_cell.length_a   1.000
_cell.length_b   1.000
_cell.length_c   1.000
_cell.angle_alpha   90.00
_cell.angle_beta   90.00
_cell.angle_gamma   90.00
#
_symmetry.space_group_name_H-M   'P 1'
#
loop_
_entity.id
_entity.type
_entity.pdbx_description
1 polymer ?
#
loop_
_entity_poly.entity_id
_entity_poly.type
_entity_poly.pdbx_seq_one_letter_code
_entity_poly.pdbx_strand_id
1 'polypeptide(L)'
;MLLSRAFAIAGSIDPARLRRIALVWCGVAGLLLAAYLARQTQLGLTDGAGKPFGEDFLNFWAAARLAISGQAGAIYDLARFHAFETRVVGAPIDLYHASYPP
;
A
#
# COMPACT_ATOMS: atom_id res chain seq x y z
N MET A 1 -13.67 33.44 -40.49
CA MET A 1 -14.04 34.05 -39.19
C MET A 1 -14.75 33.07 -38.23
N LEU A 2 -14.61 31.73 -38.40
CA LEU A 2 -15.29 30.71 -37.58
C LEU A 2 -14.34 29.76 -36.81
N LEU A 3 -13.03 29.85 -37.04
CA LEU A 3 -12.03 28.98 -36.39
C LEU A 3 -11.49 29.53 -35.06
N SER A 4 -11.80 30.77 -34.69
CA SER A 4 -11.30 31.39 -33.45
C SER A 4 -12.09 31.01 -32.20
N ARG A 5 -13.26 30.37 -32.33
CA ARG A 5 -14.15 30.02 -31.21
C ARG A 5 -14.05 28.57 -30.76
N ALA A 6 -13.45 27.68 -31.56
CA ALA A 6 -13.31 26.26 -31.20
C ALA A 6 -12.23 26.02 -30.13
N PHE A 7 -11.28 26.95 -29.94
CA PHE A 7 -10.31 26.89 -28.85
C PHE A 7 -10.85 27.41 -27.51
N ALA A 8 -12.06 27.99 -27.50
CA ALA A 8 -12.70 28.54 -26.30
C ALA A 8 -13.33 27.48 -25.38
N ILE A 9 -13.11 26.18 -25.64
CA ILE A 9 -13.39 25.09 -24.69
C ILE A 9 -12.17 24.84 -23.77
N ALA A 10 -11.01 25.43 -24.08
CA ALA A 10 -9.90 25.53 -23.14
C ALA A 10 -10.11 26.74 -22.22
N GLY A 11 -11.11 26.68 -21.35
CA GLY A 11 -11.19 27.59 -20.22
C GLY A 11 -9.88 27.45 -19.42
N SER A 12 -9.08 28.50 -19.38
CA SER A 12 -7.81 28.51 -18.63
C SER A 12 -8.05 28.03 -17.22
N ILE A 13 -7.45 26.89 -16.83
CA ILE A 13 -7.56 26.37 -15.47
C ILE A 13 -6.92 27.39 -14.53
N ASP A 14 -7.70 28.00 -13.63
CA ASP A 14 -7.18 28.89 -12.60
C ASP A 14 -6.23 28.09 -11.67
N PRO A 15 -4.91 28.40 -11.67
CA PRO A 15 -3.94 27.67 -10.85
C PRO A 15 -4.24 27.76 -9.35
N ALA A 16 -4.82 28.87 -8.89
CA ALA A 16 -5.16 29.03 -7.47
C ALA A 16 -6.32 28.12 -7.08
N ARG A 17 -7.34 27.99 -7.94
CA ARG A 17 -8.43 27.03 -7.76
C ARG A 17 -7.92 25.59 -7.80
N LEU A 18 -7.06 25.24 -8.76
CA LEU A 18 -6.47 23.90 -8.86
C LEU A 18 -5.68 23.56 -7.60
N ARG A 19 -4.85 24.49 -7.11
CA ARG A 19 -4.09 24.29 -5.86
C ARG A 19 -5.00 24.07 -4.65
N ARG A 20 -6.08 24.84 -4.51
CA ARG A 20 -7.05 24.64 -3.42
C ARG A 20 -7.69 23.26 -3.49
N ILE A 21 -8.11 22.83 -4.68
CA ILE A 21 -8.69 21.49 -4.89
C ILE A 21 -7.67 20.41 -4.53
N ALA A 22 -6.42 20.54 -4.99
CA ALA A 22 -5.35 19.60 -4.67
C ALA A 22 -5.09 19.51 -3.16
N LEU A 23 -5.03 20.65 -2.45
CA LEU A 23 -4.83 20.67 -0.99
C LEU A 23 -5.98 20.01 -0.23
N VAL A 24 -7.23 20.27 -0.65
CA VAL A 24 -8.41 19.59 -0.08
C VAL A 24 -8.30 18.08 -0.28
N TRP A 25 -7.96 17.63 -1.49
CA TRP A 25 -7.78 16.20 -1.77
C TRP A 25 -6.61 15.59 -1.01
N CYS A 26 -5.49 16.30 -0.82
CA CYS A 26 -4.41 15.83 0.05
C CYS A 26 -4.90 15.64 1.50
N GLY A 27 -5.69 16.59 2.02
CA GLY A 27 -6.29 16.48 3.35
C GLY A 27 -7.24 15.28 3.46
N VAL A 28 -8.15 15.13 2.49
CA VAL A 28 -9.08 13.99 2.42
C VAL A 28 -8.32 12.66 2.33
N ALA A 29 -7.35 12.56 1.43
CA ALA A 29 -6.53 11.36 1.29
C ALA A 29 -5.77 11.01 2.57
N GLY A 30 -5.21 12.01 3.25
CA GLY A 30 -4.55 11.83 4.54
C GLY A 30 -5.49 11.30 5.62
N LEU A 31 -6.71 11.84 5.72
CA LEU A 31 -7.72 11.36 6.65
C LEU A 31 -8.17 9.93 6.35
N LEU A 32 -8.39 9.61 5.06
CA LEU A 32 -8.76 8.26 4.63
C LEU A 32 -7.63 7.25 4.93
N LEU A 33 -6.38 7.62 4.67
CA LEU A 33 -5.22 6.79 5.00
C LEU A 33 -5.12 6.56 6.52
N ALA A 34 -5.27 7.61 7.33
CA ALA A 34 -5.23 7.50 8.78
C ALA A 34 -6.36 6.58 9.32
N ALA A 35 -7.58 6.74 8.81
CA ALA A 35 -8.71 5.89 9.17
C ALA A 35 -8.50 4.44 8.75
N TYR A 36 -7.96 4.21 7.55
CA TYR A 36 -7.60 2.88 7.07
C TYR A 36 -6.54 2.23 7.97
N LEU A 37 -5.45 2.94 8.28
CA LEU A 37 -4.40 2.44 9.16
C LEU A 37 -4.94 2.12 10.55
N ALA A 38 -5.70 3.04 11.16
CA ALA A 38 -6.29 2.82 12.48
C ALA A 38 -7.18 1.58 12.55
N ARG A 39 -7.88 1.26 11.45
CA ARG A 39 -8.67 0.02 11.33
C ARG A 39 -7.77 -1.20 11.12
N GLN A 40 -6.79 -1.12 10.24
CA GLN A 40 -5.90 -2.23 9.88
C GLN A 40 -4.86 -2.55 10.97
N THR A 41 -4.67 -1.72 12.00
CA THR A 41 -3.68 -1.97 13.05
C THR A 41 -4.30 -2.17 14.42
N GLN A 42 -5.51 -2.73 14.48
CA GLN A 42 -6.21 -3.00 15.75
C GLN A 42 -5.57 -4.17 16.51
N LEU A 43 -4.94 -5.11 15.81
CA LEU A 43 -4.25 -6.27 16.37
C LEU A 43 -2.89 -6.43 15.67
N GLY A 44 -1.89 -5.67 16.13
CA GLY A 44 -0.59 -5.61 15.45
C GLY A 44 -0.71 -4.85 14.12
N LEU A 45 -0.17 -5.42 13.04
CA LEU A 45 -0.30 -4.90 11.68
C LEU A 45 -1.45 -5.59 10.92
N THR A 46 -2.53 -5.96 11.62
CA THR A 46 -3.77 -6.47 11.02
C THR A 46 -4.99 -6.06 11.87
N ASP A 47 -6.18 -6.20 11.31
CA ASP A 47 -7.46 -6.12 12.04
C ASP A 47 -7.88 -7.48 12.61
N GLY A 48 -7.09 -8.53 12.39
CA GLY A 48 -7.37 -9.90 12.82
C GLY A 48 -8.23 -10.69 11.85
N ALA A 49 -8.59 -10.13 10.69
CA ALA A 49 -9.36 -10.83 9.66
C ALA A 49 -8.49 -11.67 8.70
N GLY A 50 -7.29 -12.08 9.14
CA GLY A 50 -6.35 -12.89 8.36
C GLY A 50 -5.50 -12.11 7.36
N LYS A 51 -5.79 -10.82 7.11
CA LYS A 51 -5.07 -9.98 6.13
C LYS A 51 -4.21 -8.92 6.81
N PRO A 52 -2.89 -8.90 6.58
CA PRO A 52 -2.03 -7.87 7.13
C PRO A 52 -2.15 -6.54 6.37
N PHE A 53 -1.72 -5.47 7.04
CA PHE A 53 -1.41 -4.20 6.42
C PHE A 53 -0.32 -4.40 5.35
N GLY A 54 -0.58 -3.88 4.15
CA GLY A 54 0.34 -4.01 3.03
C GLY A 54 0.47 -5.45 2.52
N GLU A 55 -0.62 -6.24 2.57
CA GLU A 55 -0.68 -7.65 2.15
C GLU A 55 0.07 -7.94 0.84
N ASP A 56 -0.11 -7.12 -0.20
CA ASP A 56 0.52 -7.29 -1.51
C ASP A 56 2.04 -7.08 -1.53
N PHE A 57 2.59 -6.46 -0.48
CA PHE A 57 4.00 -6.05 -0.38
C PHE A 57 4.77 -6.72 0.77
N LEU A 58 4.06 -7.34 1.72
CA LEU A 58 4.66 -7.96 2.90
C LEU A 58 5.69 -9.03 2.51
N ASN A 59 5.34 -9.88 1.55
CA ASN A 59 6.21 -10.93 1.02
C ASN A 59 7.51 -10.36 0.42
N PHE A 60 7.44 -9.31 -0.40
CA PHE A 60 8.61 -8.69 -1.02
C PHE A 60 9.52 -8.04 0.02
N TRP A 61 8.93 -7.31 0.97
CA TRP A 61 9.67 -6.70 2.08
C TRP A 61 10.32 -7.77 2.98
N ALA A 62 9.59 -8.83 3.32
CA ALA A 62 10.07 -9.92 4.16
C ALA A 62 11.22 -10.68 3.48
N ALA A 63 11.10 -10.96 2.18
CA ALA A 63 12.15 -11.57 1.39
C ALA A 63 13.42 -10.71 1.38
N ALA A 64 13.30 -9.41 1.08
CA ALA A 64 14.44 -8.49 1.11
C ALA A 64 15.09 -8.41 2.51
N ARG A 65 14.26 -8.36 3.57
CA ARG A 65 14.74 -8.30 4.95
C ARG A 65 15.50 -9.57 5.36
N LEU A 66 15.01 -10.75 4.96
CA LEU A 66 15.69 -12.02 5.20
C LEU A 66 16.97 -12.14 4.38
N ALA A 67 16.98 -11.70 3.12
CA ALA A 67 18.17 -11.70 2.28
C ALA A 67 19.29 -10.83 2.86
N ILE A 68 18.98 -9.58 3.24
CA ILE A 68 19.94 -8.65 3.83
C ILE A 68 20.47 -9.13 5.19
N SER A 69 19.68 -9.92 5.93
CA SER A 69 20.10 -10.51 7.21
C SER A 69 20.84 -11.85 7.07
N GLY A 70 21.23 -12.25 5.86
CA GLY A 70 21.96 -13.49 5.60
C GLY A 70 21.10 -14.75 5.71
N GLN A 71 19.78 -14.61 5.70
CA GLN A 71 18.80 -15.70 5.81
C GLN A 71 18.02 -15.92 4.51
N ALA A 72 18.63 -15.63 3.35
CA ALA A 72 17.96 -15.76 2.04
C ALA A 72 17.33 -17.16 1.82
N GLY A 73 17.97 -18.23 2.33
CA GLY A 73 17.42 -19.58 2.25
C GLY A 73 16.07 -19.77 2.93
N ALA A 74 15.75 -18.94 3.94
CA ALA A 74 14.47 -19.01 4.65
C ALA A 74 13.27 -18.63 3.79
N ILE A 75 13.47 -17.93 2.67
CA ILE A 75 12.41 -17.51 1.74
C ILE A 75 11.87 -18.72 0.95
N TYR A 76 12.67 -19.78 0.80
CA TYR A 76 12.27 -21.02 0.12
C TYR A 76 11.65 -22.07 1.07
N ASP A 77 11.68 -21.81 2.39
CA ASP A 77 11.00 -22.60 3.40
C ASP A 77 9.69 -21.88 3.76
N LEU A 78 8.58 -22.32 3.17
CA LEU A 78 7.26 -21.68 3.32
C LEU A 78 6.85 -21.54 4.80
N ALA A 79 7.13 -22.55 5.62
CA ALA A 79 6.75 -22.53 7.03
C ALA A 79 7.59 -21.50 7.80
N ARG A 80 8.90 -21.47 7.54
CA ARG A 80 9.80 -20.49 8.18
C ARG A 80 9.54 -19.07 7.69
N PHE A 81 9.22 -18.90 6.41
CA PHE A 81 8.91 -17.61 5.80
C PHE A 81 7.59 -17.06 6.33
N HIS A 82 6.53 -17.85 6.30
CA HIS A 82 5.25 -17.47 6.88
C HIS A 82 5.35 -17.18 8.38
N ALA A 83 6.10 -17.98 9.14
CA ALA A 83 6.34 -17.72 10.56
C ALA A 83 7.08 -16.39 10.78
N PHE A 84 7.96 -15.99 9.87
CA PHE A 84 8.59 -14.67 9.92
C PHE A 84 7.59 -13.55 9.66
N GLU A 85 6.75 -13.66 8.64
CA GLU A 85 5.70 -12.68 8.31
C GLU A 85 4.71 -12.52 9.45
N THR A 86 4.18 -13.62 9.98
CA THR A 86 3.25 -13.63 11.13
C THR A 86 3.86 -12.98 12.37
N ARG A 87 5.16 -13.20 12.64
CA ARG A 87 5.86 -12.52 13.74
C ARG A 87 6.01 -11.02 13.52
N VAL A 88 6.25 -10.58 12.28
CA VAL A 88 6.35 -9.16 11.94
C VAL A 88 5.00 -8.47 12.09
N VAL A 89 3.94 -9.13 11.63
CA VAL A 89 2.57 -8.61 11.76
C VAL A 89 2.13 -8.59 13.22
N GLY A 90 2.61 -9.52 14.05
CA GLY A 90 2.29 -9.57 15.47
C GLY A 90 0.93 -10.23 15.77
N ALA A 91 0.32 -10.86 14.76
CA ALA A 91 -0.93 -11.60 14.87
C ALA A 91 -1.02 -12.66 13.76
N PRO A 92 -1.86 -13.70 13.93
CA PRO A 92 -2.11 -14.68 12.88
C PRO A 92 -2.61 -14.02 11.59
N ILE A 93 -2.05 -14.45 10.46
CA ILE A 93 -2.45 -14.06 9.11
C ILE A 93 -2.62 -15.31 8.26
N ASP A 94 -3.40 -15.24 7.18
CA ASP A 94 -3.54 -16.37 6.29
C ASP A 94 -2.24 -16.59 5.50
N LEU A 95 -2.09 -17.79 4.97
CA LEU A 95 -0.97 -18.15 4.13
C LEU A 95 -1.15 -17.48 2.74
N TYR A 96 -0.57 -16.30 2.56
CA TYR A 96 -0.50 -15.59 1.27
C TYR A 96 0.92 -15.71 0.73
N HIS A 97 1.14 -16.52 -0.30
CA HIS A 97 2.43 -16.57 -0.98
C HIS A 97 2.19 -16.34 -2.47
N ALA A 98 2.33 -15.07 -2.89
CA ALA A 98 2.43 -14.72 -4.30
C ALA A 98 3.84 -15.06 -4.78
N SER A 99 4.09 -16.35 -5.04
CA SER A 99 5.32 -16.81 -5.67
C SER A 99 5.08 -16.92 -7.16
N TYR A 100 5.75 -16.11 -7.97
CA TYR A 100 5.91 -16.45 -9.39
C TYR A 100 6.92 -17.61 -9.43
N PRO A 101 6.52 -18.82 -9.85
CA PRO A 101 7.49 -19.88 -10.08
C PRO A 101 8.45 -19.45 -11.19
N PRO A 102 9.72 -19.87 -11.15
CA PRO A 102 10.61 -19.77 -12.31
C PRO A 102 10.07 -20.56 -13.50
#